data_AF-A0A7Y5JH68-F1
#
_entry.id   AF-A0A7Y5JH68-F1
#
_cell.length_a   1.000
_cell.length_b   1.000
_cell.length_c   1.000
_cell.angle_alpha   90.00
_cell.angle_beta   90.00
_cell.angle_gamma   90.00
#
_symmetry.space_group_name_H-M   'P 1'
#
loop_
_entity.id
_entity.type
_entity.pdbx_description
1 polymer ?
#
loop_
_entity_poly.entity_id
_entity_poly.type
_entity_poly.pdbx_seq_one_letter_code
_entity_poly.pdbx_strand_id
1 'polypeptide(L)'
;MRETVQAFVKRTGAAYQPPRWLTDLYPPLGARDIMPTLFRYPGPCGLRDYFQGTLGRLGAPDQATLWMADRILWSDTRGAAHFGTVAILQPLRVSPCRAPRKGVYVGVNEQADSDLVAWVPPSFLEKKLPWDKLASARDVSQELGPRAEAERHQVAQRLSAYLEELSEMERAKAPAPLVPWCELPRDQRLKLLAEYGVQPRWS
;
A
#
# COMPACT_ATOMS: atom_id res chain seq x y z
N MET A 1 -5.27 -7.68 -12.96
CA MET A 1 -5.24 -7.98 -14.40
C MET A 1 -3.84 -8.45 -14.78
N ARG A 2 -3.69 -9.46 -15.66
CA ARG A 2 -2.38 -9.76 -16.29
C ARG A 2 -2.34 -9.14 -17.68
N GLU A 3 -1.37 -8.26 -17.91
CA GLU A 3 -1.21 -7.60 -19.19
C GLU A 3 0.27 -7.52 -19.55
N THR A 4 0.60 -7.68 -20.84
CA THR A 4 1.96 -7.44 -21.32
C THR A 4 2.21 -5.96 -21.49
N VAL A 5 3.48 -5.53 -21.41
CA VAL A 5 3.88 -4.14 -21.70
C VAL A 5 3.33 -3.68 -23.05
N GLN A 6 3.48 -4.50 -24.09
CA GLN A 6 2.98 -4.20 -25.43
C GLN A 6 1.45 -4.03 -25.49
N ALA A 7 0.69 -4.90 -24.81
CA ALA A 7 -0.76 -4.81 -24.77
C ALA A 7 -1.24 -3.55 -24.04
N PHE A 8 -0.58 -3.21 -22.93
CA PHE A 8 -0.85 -1.98 -22.18
C PHE A 8 -0.64 -0.73 -23.03
N VAL A 9 0.49 -0.62 -23.72
CA VAL A 9 0.79 0.53 -24.61
C VAL A 9 -0.25 0.63 -25.72
N LYS A 10 -0.61 -0.50 -26.34
CA LYS A 10 -1.63 -0.54 -27.40
C LYS A 10 -3.01 -0.10 -26.91
N ARG A 11 -3.42 -0.53 -25.71
CA ARG A 11 -4.75 -0.26 -25.15
C ARG A 11 -4.88 1.16 -24.61
N THR A 12 -3.85 1.67 -23.96
CA THR A 12 -3.91 2.94 -23.22
C THR A 12 -3.31 4.12 -23.99
N GLY A 13 -2.48 3.87 -24.99
CA GLY A 13 -1.66 4.89 -25.65
C GLY A 13 -0.52 5.42 -24.78
N ALA A 14 -0.44 5.03 -23.50
CA ALA A 14 0.63 5.44 -22.60
C ALA A 14 1.88 4.63 -22.88
N ALA A 15 3.02 5.30 -23.03
CA ALA A 15 4.30 4.64 -23.19
C ALA A 15 4.76 4.03 -21.86
N TYR A 16 5.24 2.78 -21.90
CA TYR A 16 6.06 2.25 -20.81
C TYR A 16 7.48 2.79 -21.00
N GLN A 17 7.81 3.83 -20.25
CA GLN A 17 9.10 4.53 -20.34
C GLN A 17 9.62 4.85 -18.93
N PRO A 18 10.17 3.85 -18.21
CA PRO A 18 10.81 4.10 -16.93
C PRO A 18 11.94 5.12 -17.10
N PRO A 19 12.09 6.07 -16.16
CA PRO A 19 13.11 7.12 -16.26
C PRO A 19 14.52 6.53 -16.09
N ARG A 20 15.52 7.20 -16.68
CA ARG A 20 16.91 6.70 -16.69
C ARG A 20 17.46 6.40 -15.29
N TRP A 21 17.22 7.30 -14.35
CA TRP A 21 17.67 7.13 -12.96
C TRP A 21 17.14 5.84 -12.32
N LEU A 22 16.00 5.32 -12.77
CA LEU A 22 15.44 4.05 -12.32
C LEU A 22 16.04 2.87 -13.08
N THR A 23 16.20 3.00 -14.41
CA THR A 23 16.75 1.92 -15.24
C THR A 23 18.24 1.69 -15.04
N ASP A 24 18.97 2.71 -14.57
CA ASP A 24 20.39 2.59 -14.19
C ASP A 24 20.57 1.69 -12.94
N LEU A 25 19.51 1.53 -12.14
CA LEU A 25 19.50 0.73 -10.91
C LEU A 25 18.76 -0.61 -11.07
N TYR A 26 17.70 -0.64 -11.87
CA TYR A 26 16.80 -1.79 -11.99
C TYR A 26 16.48 -2.09 -13.45
N PRO A 27 16.64 -3.35 -13.90
CA PRO A 27 16.31 -3.72 -15.27
C PRO A 27 14.84 -3.43 -15.62
N PRO A 28 14.56 -2.75 -16.75
CA PRO A 28 13.20 -2.53 -17.22
C PRO A 28 12.56 -3.83 -17.72
N LEU A 29 11.26 -3.77 -17.97
CA LEU A 29 10.48 -4.85 -18.54
C LEU A 29 10.59 -4.83 -20.08
N GLY A 30 10.71 -6.00 -20.67
CA GLY A 30 10.59 -6.21 -22.11
C GLY A 30 9.13 -6.16 -22.58
N ALA A 31 8.93 -5.92 -23.88
CA ALA A 31 7.60 -5.75 -24.48
C ALA A 31 6.62 -6.92 -24.22
N ARG A 32 7.14 -8.15 -24.11
CA ARG A 32 6.35 -9.38 -23.87
C ARG A 32 6.26 -9.78 -22.40
N ASP A 33 6.91 -9.03 -21.49
CA ASP A 33 6.81 -9.31 -20.07
C ASP A 33 5.39 -9.08 -19.58
N ILE A 34 4.86 -10.08 -18.87
CA ILE A 34 3.54 -10.03 -18.26
C ILE A 34 3.67 -9.37 -16.89
N MET A 35 2.86 -8.34 -16.66
CA MET A 35 2.78 -7.68 -15.37
C MET A 35 1.56 -8.18 -14.59
N PRO A 36 1.75 -8.81 -13.41
CA PRO A 36 0.65 -9.14 -12.51
C PRO A 36 0.14 -7.89 -11.78
N THR A 37 -1.01 -8.00 -11.10
CA THR A 37 -1.39 -7.03 -10.05
C THR A 37 -0.27 -6.95 -9.03
N LEU A 38 0.10 -5.73 -8.64
CA LEU A 38 1.11 -5.50 -7.61
C LEU A 38 0.46 -5.00 -6.32
N PHE A 39 1.12 -5.20 -5.20
CA PHE A 39 0.66 -4.82 -3.87
C PHE A 39 1.71 -3.99 -3.16
N ARG A 40 1.24 -3.08 -2.31
CA ARG A 40 2.08 -2.45 -1.31
C ARG A 40 1.29 -1.98 -0.11
N TYR A 41 1.98 -1.88 1.01
CA TYR A 41 1.48 -1.16 2.17
C TYR A 41 1.86 0.33 2.04
N PRO A 42 0.90 1.27 1.96
CA PRO A 42 1.20 2.71 1.84
C PRO A 42 1.47 3.37 3.21
N GLY A 43 1.36 2.60 4.31
CA GLY A 43 1.47 3.09 5.67
C GLY A 43 0.13 3.62 6.22
N PRO A 44 0.05 3.90 7.53
CA PRO A 44 -1.17 4.37 8.17
C PRO A 44 -1.70 5.69 7.59
N CYS A 45 -0.83 6.68 7.38
CA CYS A 45 -1.23 7.97 6.79
C CYS A 45 -1.76 7.79 5.36
N GLY A 46 -1.07 7.00 4.53
CA GLY A 46 -1.52 6.73 3.16
C GLY A 46 -2.86 5.98 3.10
N LEU A 47 -3.12 5.04 4.03
CA LEU A 47 -4.44 4.39 4.11
C LEU A 47 -5.55 5.34 4.55
N ARG A 48 -5.26 6.30 5.44
CA ARG A 48 -6.23 7.31 5.85
C ARG A 48 -6.61 8.17 4.64
N ASP A 49 -5.61 8.65 3.92
CA ASP A 49 -5.80 9.49 2.75
C ASP A 49 -6.54 8.70 1.63
N TYR A 50 -6.27 7.40 1.50
CA TYR A 50 -7.05 6.51 0.62
C TYR A 50 -8.53 6.48 1.01
N PHE A 51 -8.85 6.26 2.29
CA PHE A 51 -10.24 6.19 2.73
C PHE A 51 -10.98 7.52 2.59
N GLN A 52 -10.27 8.64 2.67
CA GLN A 52 -10.79 9.99 2.49
C GLN A 52 -10.88 10.42 1.01
N GLY A 53 -10.36 9.61 0.07
CA GLY A 53 -10.31 9.97 -1.35
C GLY A 53 -9.28 11.07 -1.67
N THR A 54 -8.30 11.29 -0.79
CA THR A 54 -7.28 12.33 -0.89
C THR A 54 -5.87 11.78 -1.13
N LEU A 55 -5.74 10.47 -1.34
CA LEU A 55 -4.44 9.83 -1.58
C LEU A 55 -3.76 10.41 -2.81
N GLY A 56 -2.75 11.25 -2.59
CA GLY A 56 -1.99 11.88 -3.66
C GLY A 56 -1.01 10.91 -4.32
N ARG A 57 -0.25 10.13 -3.54
CA ARG A 57 0.79 9.20 -4.01
C ARG A 57 0.73 7.91 -3.23
N LEU A 58 1.20 6.82 -3.84
CA LEU A 58 1.20 5.50 -3.21
C LEU A 58 2.32 5.34 -2.16
N GLY A 59 3.43 6.08 -2.31
CA GLY A 59 4.53 6.16 -1.36
C GLY A 59 4.68 7.52 -0.70
N ALA A 60 5.66 7.64 0.20
CA ALA A 60 5.93 8.89 0.90
C ALA A 60 6.23 10.02 -0.11
N PRO A 61 5.73 11.25 0.09
CA PRO A 61 5.82 12.32 -0.92
C PRO A 61 7.23 12.72 -1.32
N ASP A 62 8.20 12.53 -0.44
CA ASP A 62 9.64 12.80 -0.62
C ASP A 62 10.39 11.67 -1.34
N GLN A 63 9.76 10.51 -1.54
CA GLN A 63 10.34 9.37 -2.24
C GLN A 63 10.00 9.39 -3.72
N ALA A 64 11.03 9.38 -4.57
CA ALA A 64 10.87 9.23 -6.02
C ALA A 64 10.46 7.80 -6.43
N THR A 65 10.86 6.80 -5.63
CA THR A 65 10.64 5.37 -5.91
C THR A 65 9.45 4.78 -5.18
N LEU A 66 8.82 3.81 -5.83
CA LEU A 66 7.67 3.06 -5.32
C LEU A 66 8.01 1.56 -5.25
N TRP A 67 8.16 1.02 -4.05
CA TRP A 67 8.40 -0.42 -3.85
C TRP A 67 7.09 -1.20 -3.80
N MET A 68 7.03 -2.31 -4.54
CA MET A 68 5.84 -3.12 -4.73
C MET A 68 6.18 -4.61 -4.85
N ALA A 69 5.20 -5.49 -4.62
CA ALA A 69 5.38 -6.93 -4.79
C ALA A 69 4.20 -7.59 -5.53
N ASP A 70 4.44 -8.72 -6.19
CA ASP A 70 3.40 -9.53 -6.87
C ASP A 70 2.58 -10.42 -5.92
N ARG A 71 2.77 -10.23 -4.62
CA ARG A 71 2.08 -10.93 -3.55
C ARG A 71 1.65 -9.93 -2.48
N ILE A 72 0.58 -10.27 -1.76
CA ILE A 72 0.09 -9.47 -0.65
C ILE A 72 1.20 -9.40 0.42
N LEU A 73 1.65 -8.18 0.71
CA LEU A 73 2.62 -7.91 1.75
C LEU A 73 1.90 -7.82 3.09
N TRP A 74 1.91 -8.90 3.85
CA TRP A 74 1.37 -8.94 5.21
C TRP A 74 2.34 -9.55 6.21
N SER A 75 3.09 -10.59 5.82
CA SER A 75 4.19 -11.14 6.63
C SER A 75 5.34 -10.14 6.79
N ASP A 76 5.56 -9.31 5.77
CA ASP A 76 6.68 -8.39 5.67
C ASP A 76 6.33 -7.00 6.25
N THR A 77 5.05 -6.75 6.58
CA THR A 77 4.55 -5.46 7.09
C THR A 77 3.43 -5.68 8.10
N ARG A 78 3.74 -5.67 9.41
CA ARG A 78 2.72 -5.89 10.46
C ARG A 78 1.57 -4.88 10.41
N GLY A 79 1.85 -3.64 10.01
CA GLY A 79 0.81 -2.63 9.79
C GLY A 79 -0.27 -3.05 8.79
N ALA A 80 0.08 -3.85 7.77
CA ALA A 80 -0.90 -4.38 6.84
C ALA A 80 -1.85 -5.40 7.51
N ALA A 81 -1.38 -6.17 8.48
CA ALA A 81 -2.24 -7.08 9.24
C ALA A 81 -3.29 -6.33 10.09
N HIS A 82 -3.00 -5.10 10.51
CA HIS A 82 -3.95 -4.26 11.26
C HIS A 82 -4.89 -3.48 10.35
N PHE A 83 -4.38 -2.93 9.25
CA PHE A 83 -5.08 -1.91 8.46
C PHE A 83 -5.36 -2.30 7.01
N GLY A 84 -4.86 -3.43 6.56
CA GLY A 84 -4.93 -3.89 5.18
C GLY A 84 -3.82 -3.30 4.33
N THR A 85 -3.90 -3.56 3.03
CA THR A 85 -2.90 -3.13 2.04
C THR A 85 -3.60 -2.54 0.82
N VAL A 86 -2.85 -2.06 -0.18
CA VAL A 86 -3.43 -1.66 -1.46
C VAL A 86 -2.94 -2.53 -2.60
N ALA A 87 -3.86 -2.88 -3.49
CA ALA A 87 -3.61 -3.50 -4.78
C ALA A 87 -3.56 -2.42 -5.86
N ILE A 88 -2.54 -2.50 -6.70
CA ILE A 88 -2.31 -1.63 -7.86
C ILE A 88 -2.71 -2.45 -9.09
N LEU A 89 -3.84 -2.09 -9.70
CA LEU A 89 -4.52 -2.90 -10.71
C LEU A 89 -3.94 -2.70 -12.12
N GLN A 90 -3.34 -1.54 -12.37
CA GLN A 90 -2.60 -1.21 -13.59
C GLN A 90 -1.18 -0.73 -13.25
N PRO A 91 -0.34 -1.61 -12.71
CA PRO A 91 0.99 -1.24 -12.22
C PRO A 91 1.92 -0.71 -13.32
N LEU A 92 1.68 -1.02 -14.60
CA LEU A 92 2.50 -0.48 -15.70
C LEU A 92 2.47 1.05 -15.79
N ARG A 93 1.46 1.71 -15.22
CA ARG A 93 1.39 3.19 -15.13
C ARG A 93 2.46 3.79 -14.24
N VAL A 94 2.93 3.05 -13.24
CA VAL A 94 4.04 3.49 -12.37
C VAL A 94 5.39 3.01 -12.87
N SER A 95 5.49 2.62 -14.15
CA SER A 95 6.73 2.21 -14.82
C SER A 95 7.62 1.24 -14.00
N PRO A 96 7.09 0.08 -13.57
CA PRO A 96 7.79 -0.85 -12.71
C PRO A 96 9.00 -1.45 -13.42
N CYS A 97 10.11 -1.54 -12.71
CA CYS A 97 11.33 -2.25 -13.07
C CYS A 97 11.55 -3.42 -12.10
N ARG A 98 12.29 -4.44 -12.53
CA ARG A 98 12.53 -5.65 -11.72
C ARG A 98 13.53 -5.35 -10.62
N ALA A 99 13.15 -5.58 -9.36
CA ALA A 99 14.10 -5.57 -8.26
C ALA A 99 14.92 -6.88 -8.24
N PRO A 100 16.09 -6.92 -7.57
CA PRO A 100 16.89 -8.15 -7.44
C PRO A 100 16.12 -9.32 -6.80
N ARG A 101 15.19 -9.02 -5.88
CA ARG A 101 14.36 -10.03 -5.24
C ARG A 101 13.20 -10.41 -6.16
N LYS A 102 13.06 -11.72 -6.45
CA LYS A 102 11.96 -12.26 -7.25
C LYS A 102 10.60 -11.80 -6.71
N GLY A 103 9.73 -11.36 -7.62
CA GLY A 103 8.39 -10.88 -7.32
C GLY A 103 8.34 -9.49 -6.68
N VAL A 104 9.47 -8.78 -6.61
CA VAL A 104 9.55 -7.39 -6.14
C VAL A 104 9.86 -6.47 -7.32
N TYR A 105 9.22 -5.31 -7.33
CA TYR A 105 9.31 -4.32 -8.38
C TYR A 105 9.53 -2.94 -7.77
N VAL A 106 10.25 -2.09 -8.49
CA VAL A 106 10.46 -0.68 -8.16
C VAL A 106 9.92 0.16 -9.29
N GLY A 107 8.96 1.02 -8.99
CA GLY A 107 8.37 1.97 -9.94
C GLY A 107 8.64 3.42 -9.56
N VAL A 108 8.02 4.32 -10.31
CA VAL A 108 7.98 5.76 -10.02
C VAL A 108 6.81 6.03 -9.07
N ASN A 109 7.07 6.78 -8.00
CA ASN A 109 6.04 7.17 -7.05
C ASN A 109 5.19 8.33 -7.57
N GLU A 110 4.43 8.11 -8.64
CA GLU A 110 3.58 9.13 -9.25
C GLU A 110 2.25 9.33 -8.52
N GLN A 111 1.43 10.23 -9.06
CA GLN A 111 0.09 10.47 -8.55
C GLN A 111 -0.74 9.19 -8.60
N ALA A 112 -1.39 8.86 -7.50
CA ALA A 112 -2.28 7.72 -7.42
C ALA A 112 -3.58 8.00 -8.17
N ASP A 113 -4.00 7.06 -9.00
CA ASP A 113 -5.33 7.04 -9.61
C ASP A 113 -6.24 6.16 -8.74
N SER A 114 -7.29 6.76 -8.17
CA SER A 114 -8.19 6.09 -7.24
C SER A 114 -8.92 4.89 -7.86
N ASP A 115 -9.16 4.90 -9.17
CA ASP A 115 -9.87 3.82 -9.86
C ASP A 115 -8.96 2.60 -10.09
N LEU A 116 -7.65 2.81 -10.02
CA LEU A 116 -6.62 1.81 -10.29
C LEU A 116 -5.95 1.29 -9.03
N VAL A 117 -6.39 1.78 -7.86
CA VAL A 117 -5.91 1.41 -6.54
C VAL A 117 -7.09 0.91 -5.71
N ALA A 118 -7.01 -0.34 -5.28
CA ALA A 118 -8.04 -0.96 -4.45
C ALA A 118 -7.48 -1.32 -3.08
N TRP A 119 -8.18 -0.94 -2.01
CA TRP A 119 -7.86 -1.41 -0.67
C TRP A 119 -8.22 -2.89 -0.50
N VAL A 120 -7.32 -3.63 0.11
CA VAL A 120 -7.47 -5.04 0.45
C VAL A 120 -7.57 -5.15 1.98
N PRO A 121 -8.72 -5.57 2.52
CA PRO A 121 -8.93 -5.65 3.96
C PRO A 121 -8.01 -6.68 4.64
N PRO A 122 -7.69 -6.50 5.94
CA PRO A 122 -7.00 -7.49 6.75
C PRO A 122 -7.56 -8.90 6.62
N SER A 123 -8.89 -9.07 6.68
CA SER A 123 -9.55 -10.38 6.61
C SER A 123 -9.44 -11.09 5.24
N PHE A 124 -8.86 -10.41 4.23
CA PHE A 124 -8.66 -10.92 2.88
C PHE A 124 -7.19 -11.11 2.51
N LEU A 125 -6.24 -10.81 3.40
CA LEU A 125 -4.80 -10.90 3.10
C LEU A 125 -4.33 -12.33 2.82
N GLU A 126 -5.00 -13.32 3.41
CA GLU A 126 -4.71 -14.76 3.20
C GLU A 126 -5.63 -15.41 2.16
N LYS A 127 -6.64 -14.68 1.65
CA LYS A 127 -7.60 -15.23 0.70
C LYS A 127 -7.05 -15.20 -0.72
N LYS A 128 -7.28 -16.27 -1.46
CA LYS A 128 -6.99 -16.34 -2.89
C LYS A 128 -8.08 -15.62 -3.67
N LEU A 129 -7.79 -14.38 -4.06
CA LEU A 129 -8.64 -13.61 -4.97
C LEU A 129 -8.16 -13.77 -6.42
N PRO A 130 -9.06 -13.70 -7.41
CA PRO A 130 -8.72 -13.84 -8.82
C PRO A 130 -8.11 -12.55 -9.38
N TRP A 131 -6.99 -12.08 -8.81
CA TRP A 131 -6.35 -10.80 -9.13
C TRP A 131 -6.09 -10.59 -10.63
N ASP A 132 -5.87 -11.67 -11.38
CA ASP A 132 -5.66 -11.63 -12.83
C ASP A 132 -6.90 -11.17 -13.61
N LYS A 133 -8.10 -11.26 -13.01
CA LYS A 133 -9.38 -10.86 -13.61
C LYS A 133 -9.91 -9.51 -13.13
N LEU A 134 -9.34 -8.97 -12.05
CA LEU A 134 -9.77 -7.70 -11.45
C LEU A 134 -9.03 -6.54 -12.13
N ALA A 135 -9.75 -5.61 -12.75
CA ALA A 135 -9.18 -4.53 -13.55
C ALA A 135 -9.44 -3.13 -12.96
N SER A 136 -10.46 -2.98 -12.11
CA SER A 136 -10.84 -1.73 -11.46
C SER A 136 -11.10 -1.88 -9.96
N ALA A 137 -11.05 -0.77 -9.22
CA ALA A 137 -11.41 -0.75 -7.80
C ALA A 137 -12.86 -1.24 -7.57
N ARG A 138 -13.75 -1.01 -8.53
CA ARG A 138 -15.13 -1.54 -8.53
C ARG A 138 -15.16 -3.06 -8.60
N ASP A 139 -14.38 -3.68 -9.49
CA ASP A 139 -14.33 -5.16 -9.60
C ASP A 139 -13.85 -5.77 -8.30
N VAL A 140 -12.82 -5.17 -7.69
CA VAL A 140 -12.30 -5.62 -6.39
C VAL A 140 -13.37 -5.48 -5.31
N SER A 141 -14.08 -4.34 -5.24
CA SER A 141 -15.16 -4.14 -4.28
C SER A 141 -16.28 -5.17 -4.44
N GLN A 142 -16.64 -5.54 -5.68
CA GLN A 142 -17.65 -6.57 -5.95
C GLN A 142 -17.18 -7.95 -5.50
N GLU A 143 -15.93 -8.31 -5.79
CA GLU A 143 -15.34 -9.59 -5.38
C GLU A 143 -15.22 -9.72 -3.86
N LEU A 144 -14.84 -8.63 -3.18
CA LEU A 144 -14.73 -8.59 -1.73
C LEU A 144 -16.10 -8.65 -1.02
N GLY A 145 -17.14 -8.11 -1.68
CA GLY A 145 -18.51 -8.10 -1.17
C GLY A 145 -18.73 -7.18 0.05
N PRO A 146 -19.94 -7.21 0.63
CA PRO A 146 -20.35 -6.27 1.68
C PRO A 146 -19.57 -6.41 2.99
N ARG A 147 -18.93 -7.56 3.24
CA ARG A 147 -18.10 -7.78 4.43
C ARG A 147 -16.89 -6.85 4.47
N ALA A 148 -16.30 -6.55 3.32
CA ALA A 148 -15.17 -5.64 3.25
C ALA A 148 -15.56 -4.21 3.56
N GLU A 149 -16.77 -3.78 3.19
CA GLU A 149 -17.25 -2.43 3.51
C GLU A 149 -17.52 -2.27 5.02
N ALA A 150 -18.08 -3.29 5.66
CA ALA A 150 -18.23 -3.29 7.13
C ALA A 150 -16.86 -3.24 7.83
N GLU A 151 -15.87 -3.98 7.33
CA GLU A 151 -14.49 -3.95 7.84
C GLU A 151 -13.82 -2.61 7.58
N ARG A 152 -14.09 -1.95 6.45
CA ARG A 152 -13.55 -0.63 6.10
C ARG A 152 -13.83 0.38 7.20
N HIS A 153 -15.06 0.44 7.70
CA HIS A 153 -15.43 1.37 8.77
C HIS A 153 -14.65 1.10 10.06
N GLN A 154 -14.55 -0.18 10.46
CA GLN A 154 -13.79 -0.58 11.66
C GLN A 154 -12.30 -0.29 11.52
N VAL A 155 -11.73 -0.49 10.33
CA VAL A 155 -10.34 -0.18 10.03
C VAL A 155 -10.11 1.32 10.06
N ALA A 156 -11.00 2.13 9.47
CA ALA A 156 -10.89 3.58 9.51
C ALA A 156 -10.92 4.12 10.95
N GLN A 157 -11.79 3.60 11.81
CA GLN A 157 -11.81 3.95 13.23
C GLN A 157 -10.49 3.59 13.95
N ARG A 158 -10.01 2.35 13.77
CA ARG A 158 -8.73 1.90 14.33
C ARG A 158 -7.55 2.74 13.84
N LEU A 159 -7.58 3.12 12.57
CA LEU A 159 -6.56 3.94 11.94
C LEU A 159 -6.55 5.37 12.51
N SER A 160 -7.72 5.96 12.72
CA SER A 160 -7.85 7.26 13.38
C SER A 160 -7.30 7.22 14.80
N ALA A 161 -7.67 6.21 15.61
CA ALA A 161 -7.16 6.05 16.97
C ALA A 161 -5.63 5.86 16.99
N TYR A 162 -5.08 5.07 16.06
CA TYR A 162 -3.64 4.87 15.89
C TYR A 162 -2.90 6.18 15.57
N LEU A 163 -3.42 6.96 14.62
CA LEU A 163 -2.80 8.22 14.20
C LEU A 163 -2.92 9.31 15.26
N GLU A 164 -4.03 9.33 16.00
CA GLU A 164 -4.23 10.27 17.10
C GLU A 164 -3.26 9.99 18.26
N GLU A 165 -3.10 8.72 18.65
CA GLU A 165 -2.13 8.30 19.67
C GLU A 165 -0.69 8.69 19.28
N LEU A 166 -0.32 8.49 18.00
CA LEU A 166 0.98 8.94 17.48
C LEU A 166 1.14 10.47 17.54
N SER A 167 0.10 11.22 17.19
CA SER A 167 0.13 12.68 17.24
C SER A 167 0.24 13.20 18.68
N GLU A 168 -0.39 12.53 19.65
CA GLU A 168 -0.25 12.86 21.07
C GLU A 168 1.17 12.59 21.58
N MET A 169 1.79 11.46 21.19
CA MET A 169 3.19 11.17 21.48
C MET A 169 4.12 12.24 20.91
N GLU A 170 3.90 12.68 19.68
CA GLU A 170 4.66 13.77 19.06
C GLU A 170 4.50 15.10 19.82
N ARG A 171 3.27 15.47 20.21
CA ARG A 171 3.00 16.67 21.02
C ARG A 171 3.66 16.60 22.41
N ALA A 172 3.73 15.41 22.99
CA ALA A 172 4.46 15.13 24.23
C ALA A 172 5.99 15.11 24.05
N LYS A 173 6.49 15.38 22.83
CA LYS A 173 7.92 15.37 22.45
C LYS A 173 8.59 14.01 22.68
N ALA A 174 7.81 12.93 22.61
CA ALA A 174 8.36 11.59 22.66
C ALA A 174 9.21 11.34 21.40
N PRO A 175 10.33 10.60 21.52
CA PRO A 175 11.11 10.22 20.36
C PRO A 175 10.27 9.34 19.42
N ALA A 176 10.45 9.54 18.11
CA ALA A 176 9.84 8.66 17.13
C ALA A 176 10.31 7.22 17.37
N PRO A 177 9.40 6.23 17.35
CA PRO A 177 9.76 4.85 17.61
C PRO A 177 10.68 4.32 16.50
N LEU A 178 11.66 3.50 16.87
CA LEU A 178 12.60 2.87 15.92
C LEU A 178 11.94 1.85 15.00
N VAL A 179 10.75 1.36 15.38
CA VAL A 179 9.90 0.47 14.61
C VAL A 179 8.52 1.11 14.48
N PRO A 180 7.70 0.75 13.47
CA PRO A 180 6.35 1.26 13.39
C PRO A 180 5.59 0.98 14.69
N TRP A 181 4.77 1.93 15.15
CA TRP A 181 4.09 1.86 16.44
C TRP A 181 3.20 0.63 16.60
N CYS A 182 2.69 0.11 15.47
CA CYS A 182 1.92 -1.14 15.44
C CYS A 182 2.74 -2.42 15.60
N GLU A 183 4.07 -2.32 15.61
CA GLU A 183 4.98 -3.45 15.82
C GLU A 183 5.46 -3.55 17.26
N LEU A 184 5.29 -2.49 18.05
CA LEU A 184 5.65 -2.48 19.46
C LEU A 184 4.75 -3.45 20.25
N PRO A 185 5.33 -4.36 21.06
CA PRO A 185 4.55 -5.15 22.00
C PRO A 185 3.66 -4.26 22.87
N ARG A 186 2.44 -4.72 23.14
CA ARG A 186 1.41 -3.93 23.85
C ARG A 186 1.93 -3.35 25.17
N ASP A 187 2.60 -4.17 25.99
CA ASP A 187 3.09 -3.71 27.30
C ASP A 187 4.17 -2.64 27.18
N GLN A 188 5.05 -2.75 26.16
CA GLN A 188 6.05 -1.73 25.86
C GLN A 188 5.41 -0.44 25.38
N ARG A 189 4.40 -0.54 24.50
CA ARG A 189 3.62 0.61 24.03
C ARG A 189 2.92 1.33 25.19
N LEU A 190 2.22 0.59 26.05
CA LEU A 190 1.53 1.15 27.22
C LEU A 190 2.48 1.80 28.21
N LYS A 191 3.67 1.20 28.43
CA LYS A 191 4.70 1.80 29.28
C LYS A 191 5.20 3.13 28.72
N LEU A 192 5.47 3.20 27.42
CA LEU A 192 5.88 4.44 26.75
C LEU A 192 4.77 5.50 26.83
N LEU A 193 3.52 5.14 26.55
CA LEU A 193 2.39 6.07 26.68
C LEU A 193 2.31 6.67 28.09
N ALA A 194 2.43 5.83 29.12
CA ALA A 194 2.41 6.28 30.51
C ALA A 194 3.61 7.20 30.85
N GLU A 195 4.81 6.88 30.35
CA GLU A 195 6.02 7.70 30.55
C GLU A 195 5.85 9.12 30.02
N TYR A 196 5.15 9.30 28.91
CA TYR A 196 4.90 10.60 28.27
C TYR A 196 3.53 11.19 28.61
N GLY A 197 2.78 10.60 29.55
CA GLY A 197 1.48 11.10 29.99
C GLY A 197 0.37 11.03 28.93
N VAL A 198 0.51 10.16 27.93
CA VAL A 198 -0.45 9.98 26.83
C VAL A 198 -1.43 8.85 27.18
N GLN A 199 -2.72 9.06 26.93
CA GLN A 199 -3.74 8.04 27.15
C GLN A 199 -3.77 7.05 25.98
N PRO A 200 -3.87 5.73 26.24
CA PRO A 200 -3.99 4.75 25.17
C PRO A 200 -5.33 4.91 24.43
N ARG A 201 -5.27 5.05 23.11
CA ARG A 201 -6.44 5.15 22.22
C ARG A 201 -6.53 3.97 21.26
N TRP A 202 -5.39 3.47 20.82
CA TRP A 202 -5.30 2.32 19.93
C TRP A 202 -5.21 1.02 20.74
N SER A 203 -5.91 -0.03 20.29
CA SER A 203 -5.97 -1.34 20.94
C SER A 203 -5.68 -2.48 19.96
#